data_AF-A0A357JCZ7-F1
#
_entry.id   AF-A0A357JCZ7-F1
#
_cell.length_a   1.000
_cell.length_b   1.000
_cell.length_c   1.000
_cell.angle_alpha   90.00
_cell.angle_beta   90.00
_cell.angle_gamma   90.00
#
_symmetry.space_group_name_H-M   'P 1'
#
loop_
_entity.id
_entity.type
_entity.pdbx_description
1 polymer ?
#
loop_
_entity_poly.entity_id
_entity_poly.type
_entity_poly.pdbx_seq_one_letter_code
_entity_poly.pdbx_strand_id
1 'polypeptide(L)'
;MISNEEYEEYLKEKRIKVLELITPICELFRIVDYDYIVGGKIYRETLKLNNTYIGCTGDSLRAIVNELISYIVIKRKIDLGAFKNQTTKYLKRHWWEDE
;
A
#
# COMPACT_ATOMS: atom_id res chain seq x y z
N MET A 1 -6.17 -25.85 -8.46
CA MET A 1 -5.06 -25.18 -7.75
C MET A 1 -4.17 -24.58 -8.81
N ILE A 2 -3.86 -23.29 -8.70
CA ILE A 2 -2.81 -22.66 -9.52
C ILE A 2 -1.46 -23.21 -9.05
N SER A 3 -0.55 -23.49 -9.98
CA SER A 3 0.82 -23.85 -9.66
C SER A 3 1.56 -22.68 -9.02
N ASN A 4 2.67 -22.97 -8.33
CA ASN A 4 3.51 -21.93 -7.75
C ASN A 4 4.06 -20.97 -8.82
N GLU A 5 4.39 -21.48 -10.01
CA GLU A 5 4.90 -20.68 -11.12
C GLU A 5 3.84 -19.70 -11.64
N GLU A 6 2.61 -20.17 -11.84
CA GLU A 6 1.48 -19.31 -12.24
C GLU A 6 1.18 -18.24 -11.20
N TYR A 7 1.33 -18.56 -9.91
CA TYR A 7 1.10 -17.59 -8.84
C TYR A 7 2.20 -16.52 -8.78
N GLU A 8 3.47 -16.89 -8.98
CA GLU A 8 4.55 -15.90 -9.08
C GLU A 8 4.38 -14.97 -10.28
N GLU A 9 3.93 -15.50 -11.43
CA GLU A 9 3.65 -14.67 -12.61
C GLU A 9 2.48 -13.71 -12.35
N TYR A 10 1.41 -14.19 -11.72
CA TYR A 10 0.30 -13.35 -11.27
C TYR A 10 0.78 -12.19 -10.38
N LEU A 11 1.71 -12.44 -9.45
CA LEU A 11 2.22 -11.40 -8.56
C LEU A 11 3.06 -10.35 -9.30
N LYS A 12 3.84 -10.76 -10.31
CA LYS A 12 4.58 -9.81 -11.18
C LYS A 12 3.63 -8.93 -11.99
N GLU A 13 2.60 -9.53 -12.60
CA GLU A 13 1.59 -8.77 -13.33
C GLU A 13 0.84 -7.80 -12.41
N LYS A 14 0.48 -8.26 -11.21
CA LYS A 14 -0.19 -7.43 -10.21
C LYS A 14 0.68 -6.25 -9.81
N ARG A 15 1.99 -6.44 -9.60
CA ARG A 15 2.93 -5.34 -9.32
C ARG A 15 2.88 -4.26 -10.41
N ILE A 16 2.94 -4.65 -11.69
CA ILE A 16 2.87 -3.71 -12.80
C ILE A 16 1.55 -2.91 -12.75
N LYS A 17 0.42 -3.61 -12.63
CA LYS A 17 -0.92 -2.98 -12.56
C LYS A 17 -1.06 -2.05 -11.35
N VAL A 18 -0.47 -2.41 -10.21
CA VAL A 18 -0.46 -1.55 -9.02
C VAL A 18 0.35 -0.28 -9.30
N LEU A 19 1.55 -0.41 -9.82
CA LEU A 19 2.43 0.73 -10.10
C LEU A 19 1.79 1.69 -11.12
N GLU A 20 1.19 1.18 -12.18
CA GLU A 20 0.43 1.98 -13.16
C GLU A 20 -0.72 2.76 -12.48
N LEU A 21 -1.44 2.10 -11.56
CA LEU A 21 -2.59 2.68 -10.88
C LEU A 21 -2.21 3.75 -9.84
N ILE A 22 -1.12 3.53 -9.08
CA ILE A 22 -0.74 4.43 -7.99
C ILE A 22 0.13 5.60 -8.45
N THR A 23 0.92 5.43 -9.52
CA THR A 23 1.86 6.46 -10.02
C THR A 23 1.21 7.85 -10.16
N PRO A 24 0.09 8.04 -10.88
CA PRO A 24 -0.50 9.38 -11.03
C PRO A 24 -0.96 9.98 -9.70
N ILE A 25 -1.37 9.15 -8.73
CA ILE A 25 -1.75 9.60 -7.39
C ILE A 25 -0.50 10.00 -6.61
N CYS A 26 0.54 9.18 -6.63
CA CYS A 26 1.82 9.48 -5.97
C CYS A 26 2.42 10.79 -6.50
N GLU A 27 2.44 11.00 -7.81
CA GLU A 27 2.92 12.22 -8.45
C GLU A 27 2.12 13.45 -8.01
N LEU A 28 0.78 13.38 -8.06
CA LEU A 28 -0.12 14.46 -7.64
C LEU A 28 0.15 14.87 -6.17
N PHE A 29 0.40 13.89 -5.30
CA PHE A 29 0.64 14.11 -3.89
C PHE A 29 2.12 14.27 -3.52
N ARG A 30 3.04 14.31 -4.50
CA ARG A 30 4.49 14.45 -4.34
C ARG A 30 5.12 13.35 -3.45
N ILE A 31 4.66 12.11 -3.62
CA ILE A 31 5.26 10.92 -3.03
C ILE A 31 6.31 10.43 -4.03
N VAL A 32 7.59 10.57 -3.67
CA VAL A 32 8.72 10.42 -4.61
C VAL A 32 9.39 9.05 -4.55
N ASP A 33 9.31 8.37 -3.41
CA ASP A 33 9.83 7.02 -3.23
C ASP A 33 8.64 6.10 -2.99
N TYR A 34 8.25 5.32 -4.00
CA TYR A 34 7.19 4.34 -3.87
C TYR A 34 7.48 3.10 -4.70
N ASP A 35 7.02 1.95 -4.21
CA ASP A 35 7.08 0.68 -4.92
C ASP A 35 5.98 -0.25 -4.43
N TYR A 36 5.71 -1.30 -5.19
CA TYR A 36 4.96 -2.46 -4.74
C TYR A 36 5.87 -3.68 -4.72
N ILE A 37 6.21 -4.12 -3.52
CA ILE A 37 7.18 -5.18 -3.27
C ILE A 37 6.46 -6.51 -3.17
N VAL A 38 6.90 -7.49 -3.97
CA VAL A 38 6.47 -8.89 -3.90
C VAL A 38 7.61 -9.71 -3.28
N GLY A 39 7.28 -10.59 -2.33
CA GLY A 39 8.25 -11.39 -1.58
C GLY A 39 8.85 -10.66 -0.37
N GLY A 40 8.12 -9.72 0.25
CA GLY A 40 8.60 -8.96 1.40
C GLY A 40 8.83 -9.82 2.66
N LYS A 41 9.62 -9.30 3.61
CA LYS A 41 10.01 -10.00 4.85
C LYS A 41 8.84 -10.25 5.81
N ILE A 42 7.97 -9.24 6.00
CA ILE A 42 6.83 -9.30 6.94
C ILE A 42 5.57 -9.76 6.20
N TYR A 43 5.30 -9.15 5.05
CA TYR A 43 4.17 -9.46 4.19
C TYR A 43 4.66 -9.86 2.81
N ARG A 44 3.98 -10.85 2.21
CA ARG A 44 4.30 -11.31 0.85
C ARG A 44 4.12 -10.19 -0.18
N GLU A 45 3.13 -9.32 0.01
CA GLU A 45 2.91 -8.15 -0.81
C GLU A 45 2.89 -6.89 0.07
N THR A 46 3.66 -5.87 -0.31
CA THR A 46 3.87 -4.65 0.47
C THR A 46 3.82 -3.42 -0.42
N LEU A 47 3.01 -2.44 -0.05
CA LEU A 47 3.05 -1.09 -0.62
C LEU A 47 4.06 -0.25 0.16
N LYS A 48 5.13 0.21 -0.51
CA LYS A 48 6.14 1.13 0.04
C LYS A 48 5.79 2.55 -0.37
N LEU A 49 5.75 3.46 0.59
CA LEU A 49 5.50 4.89 0.41
C LEU A 49 6.46 5.68 1.32
N ASN A 50 7.53 6.21 0.74
CA ASN A 50 8.70 6.75 1.43
C ASN A 50 9.20 5.75 2.49
N ASN A 51 9.33 6.19 3.75
CA ASN A 51 9.77 5.35 4.87
C ASN A 51 8.63 4.53 5.51
N THR A 52 7.43 4.52 4.91
CA THR A 52 6.28 3.77 5.43
C THR A 52 5.99 2.59 4.51
N TYR A 53 5.78 1.44 5.15
CA TYR A 53 5.44 0.19 4.48
C TYR A 53 4.08 -0.29 4.94
N ILE A 54 3.29 -0.84 4.04
CA ILE A 54 1.91 -1.24 4.27
C ILE A 54 1.69 -2.65 3.71
N GLY A 55 1.20 -3.57 4.55
CA GLY A 55 0.94 -4.94 4.14
C GLY A 55 -0.32 -5.04 3.28
N CYS A 56 -0.21 -5.66 2.10
CA CYS A 56 -1.29 -5.76 1.11
C CYS A 56 -1.48 -7.19 0.57
N THR A 57 -1.12 -8.21 1.35
CA THR A 57 -1.14 -9.61 0.89
C THR A 57 -2.56 -10.07 0.60
N GLY A 58 -2.82 -10.51 -0.63
CA GLY A 58 -4.14 -10.92 -1.10
C GLY A 58 -5.08 -9.77 -1.45
N ASP A 59 -4.62 -8.51 -1.35
CA ASP A 59 -5.48 -7.36 -1.61
C ASP A 59 -5.81 -7.20 -3.09
N SER A 60 -7.04 -6.76 -3.36
CA SER A 60 -7.41 -6.26 -4.69
C SER A 60 -6.71 -4.94 -5.01
N LEU A 61 -6.61 -4.58 -6.29
CA LEU A 61 -6.08 -3.27 -6.72
C LEU A 61 -6.80 -2.10 -6.02
N ARG A 62 -8.12 -2.20 -5.83
CA ARG A 62 -8.92 -1.19 -5.11
C ARG A 62 -8.53 -1.09 -3.64
N ALA A 63 -8.27 -2.22 -2.97
CA ALA A 63 -7.83 -2.21 -1.58
C ALA A 63 -6.45 -1.54 -1.43
N ILE A 64 -5.54 -1.80 -2.37
CA ILE A 64 -4.21 -1.16 -2.41
C ILE A 64 -4.33 0.36 -2.60
N VAL A 65 -5.21 0.83 -3.48
CA VAL A 65 -5.50 2.26 -3.64
C VAL A 65 -6.09 2.86 -2.36
N ASN A 66 -6.97 2.14 -1.66
CA ASN A 66 -7.49 2.61 -0.37
C ASN A 66 -6.37 2.74 0.68
N GLU A 67 -5.39 1.84 0.71
CA GLU A 67 -4.22 1.96 1.60
C GLU A 67 -3.36 3.18 1.23
N LEU A 68 -3.16 3.48 -0.06
CA LEU A 68 -2.52 4.73 -0.50
C LEU A 68 -3.29 5.98 -0.07
N ILE A 69 -4.62 5.99 -0.23
CA ILE A 69 -5.46 7.11 0.22
C ILE A 69 -5.36 7.26 1.74
N SER A 70 -5.35 6.15 2.47
CA SER A 70 -5.17 6.12 3.92
C SER A 70 -3.82 6.75 4.32
N TYR A 71 -2.75 6.43 3.58
CA TYR A 71 -1.45 7.07 3.73
C TYR A 71 -1.53 8.58 3.55
N ILE A 72 -2.15 9.04 2.47
CA ILE A 72 -2.32 10.47 2.16
C ILE A 72 -3.09 11.18 3.28
N VAL A 73 -4.23 10.63 3.70
CA VAL A 73 -5.09 11.20 4.77
C VAL A 73 -4.28 11.45 6.04
N ILE A 74 -3.51 10.44 6.46
CA ILE A 74 -2.70 10.50 7.68
C ILE A 74 -1.53 11.47 7.53
N LYS A 75 -0.71 11.36 6.45
CA LYS A 75 0.50 12.17 6.31
C LYS A 75 0.19 13.63 5.98
N ARG A 76 -0.94 13.92 5.32
CA ARG A 76 -1.45 15.29 5.11
C ARG A 76 -2.19 15.86 6.32
N LYS A 77 -2.34 15.09 7.40
CA LYS A 77 -3.00 15.51 8.65
C LYS A 77 -4.42 16.04 8.40
N ILE A 78 -5.16 15.39 7.49
CA ILE A 78 -6.57 15.72 7.24
C ILE A 78 -7.35 15.54 8.55
N ASP A 79 -8.25 16.48 8.84
CA ASP A 79 -9.07 16.39 10.04
C ASP A 79 -10.09 15.25 9.91
N LEU A 80 -10.07 14.34 10.90
CA LEU A 80 -10.93 13.17 11.00
C LEU A 80 -12.05 13.36 12.03
N GLY A 81 -12.13 14.56 12.63
CA GLY A 81 -13.14 14.92 13.61
C GLY A 81 -13.15 14.01 14.83
N ALA A 82 -14.35 13.73 15.35
CA ALA A 82 -14.56 13.03 16.61
C ALA A 82 -13.96 11.60 16.66
N PHE A 83 -13.80 10.93 15.50
CA PHE A 83 -13.32 9.55 15.43
C PHE A 83 -11.82 9.45 15.10
N LYS A 84 -11.07 10.55 15.13
CA LYS A 84 -9.65 10.62 14.72
C LYS A 84 -8.80 9.47 15.25
N ASN A 85 -8.91 9.15 16.55
CA ASN A 85 -8.08 8.12 17.17
C ASN A 85 -8.41 6.71 16.65
N GLN A 86 -9.69 6.36 16.59
CA GLN A 86 -10.14 5.07 16.10
C GLN A 86 -9.82 4.91 14.61
N THR A 87 -10.13 5.92 13.81
CA THR A 87 -9.85 5.93 12.37
C THR A 87 -8.36 5.82 12.11
N THR A 88 -7.52 6.61 12.78
CA THR A 88 -6.06 6.53 12.62
C THR A 88 -5.52 5.14 12.94
N LYS A 89 -5.98 4.53 14.04
CA LYS A 89 -5.58 3.16 14.42
C LYS A 89 -5.99 2.15 13.35
N TYR A 90 -7.20 2.26 12.82
CA TYR A 90 -7.69 1.38 11.76
C TYR A 90 -6.92 1.55 10.45
N LEU A 91 -6.64 2.79 10.04
CA LEU A 91 -5.89 3.11 8.82
C LEU A 91 -4.44 2.61 8.88
N LYS A 92 -3.82 2.61 10.07
CA LYS A 92 -2.42 2.20 10.27
C LYS A 92 -2.24 0.73 10.66
N ARG A 93 -3.30 -0.08 10.66
CA ARG A 93 -3.30 -1.43 11.28
C ARG A 93 -2.29 -2.42 10.67
N HIS A 94 -1.80 -2.16 9.46
CA HIS A 94 -0.81 -2.99 8.75
C HIS A 94 0.46 -2.21 8.40
N TRP A 95 0.70 -1.07 9.06
CA TRP A 95 1.83 -0.21 8.76
C TRP A 95 3.03 -0.55 9.63
N TRP A 96 4.22 -0.42 9.05
CA TRP A 96 5.48 -0.33 9.77
C TRP A 96 6.39 0.70 9.10
N GLU A 97 7.41 1.14 9.81
CA GLU A 97 8.47 1.99 9.28
C GLU A 97 9.78 1.19 9.36
N ASP A 98 10.66 1.34 8.38
CA ASP A 98 12.03 0.83 8.54
C ASP A 98 12.74 1.68 9.61
N GLU A 99 13.50 1.03 10.49
CA GLU A 99 14.33 1.68 11.54
C GLU A 99 15.39 2.64 10.97
#